data_AF-F9EKC4-F1
#
_entry.id   AF-F9EKC4-F1
#
_cell.length_a   1.000
_cell.length_b   1.000
_cell.length_c   1.000
_cell.angle_alpha   90.00
_cell.angle_beta   90.00
_cell.angle_gamma   90.00
#
_symmetry.space_group_name_H-M   'P 1'
#
loop_
_entity.id
_entity.type
_entity.pdbx_description
1 polymer ?
#
loop_
_entity_poly.entity_id
_entity_poly.type
_entity_poly.pdbx_seq_one_letter_code
_entity_poly.pdbx_strand_id
1 'polypeptide(L)'
;MDECYPNFKVNKEHLPETICIDEFKSVKNIDGAVSFIFADYQAKNIIDIVEDRRVNSLTEYFSRFSLEARNNVKYLYGYVFSIY
;
A
#
# COMPACT_ATOMS: atom_id res chain seq x y z
N MET A 1 17.45 0.97 16.39
CA MET A 1 16.49 1.53 15.41
C MET A 1 15.22 0.73 15.59
N ASP A 2 14.27 1.28 16.34
CA ASP A 2 12.98 0.64 16.61
C ASP A 2 12.24 0.38 15.31
N GLU A 3 12.15 -0.89 14.92
CA GLU A 3 11.17 -1.35 13.94
C GLU A 3 9.78 -1.10 14.52
N CYS A 4 9.18 0.04 14.19
CA CYS A 4 7.84 0.42 14.66
C CYS A 4 6.70 -0.52 14.19
N TYR A 5 6.97 -1.62 13.47
CA TYR A 5 5.97 -2.58 13.02
C TYR A 5 6.54 -4.02 12.96
N PRO A 6 6.94 -4.62 14.09
CA PRO A 6 7.71 -5.88 14.09
C PRO A 6 6.91 -7.12 13.68
N ASN A 7 5.61 -7.00 13.39
CA ASN A 7 4.73 -8.15 13.10
C ASN A 7 3.79 -7.96 11.91
N PHE A 8 3.93 -6.88 11.14
CA PHE A 8 3.10 -6.69 9.96
C PHE A 8 3.72 -7.43 8.76
N LYS A 9 3.34 -8.69 8.58
CA LYS A 9 3.82 -9.52 7.48
C LYS A 9 2.82 -9.46 6.31
N VAL A 10 3.19 -8.71 5.28
CA VAL A 10 2.45 -8.64 4.01
C VAL A 10 2.40 -10.02 3.37
N ASN A 11 1.20 -10.52 3.08
CA ASN A 11 1.04 -11.73 2.31
C ASN A 11 1.29 -11.44 0.83
N LYS A 12 2.43 -11.88 0.30
CA LYS A 12 2.82 -11.66 -1.10
C LYS A 12 2.17 -12.65 -2.08
N GLU A 13 1.52 -13.68 -1.57
CA GLU A 13 0.88 -14.73 -2.36
C GLU A 13 -0.63 -14.48 -2.54
N HIS A 14 -1.19 -13.52 -1.80
CA HIS A 14 -2.61 -13.20 -1.88
C HIS A 14 -2.84 -11.70 -1.80
N LEU A 15 -3.52 -11.16 -2.83
CA LEU A 15 -4.10 -9.82 -2.81
C LEU A 15 -5.62 -9.95 -2.90
N PRO A 16 -6.39 -9.08 -2.22
CA PRO A 16 -7.84 -9.13 -2.26
C PRO A 16 -8.38 -8.64 -3.61
N GLU A 17 -9.65 -8.93 -3.86
CA GLU A 17 -10.32 -8.55 -5.11
C GLU A 17 -10.42 -7.02 -5.27
N THR A 18 -10.63 -6.32 -4.16
CA THR A 18 -10.76 -4.85 -4.13
C THR A 18 -9.74 -4.26 -3.18
N ILE A 19 -8.84 -3.44 -3.72
CA ILE A 19 -7.83 -2.71 -2.95
C ILE A 19 -8.22 -1.24 -2.89
N CYS A 20 -8.25 -0.69 -1.69
CA CYS A 20 -8.35 0.73 -1.44
C CYS A 20 -6.97 1.31 -1.14
N ILE A 21 -6.66 2.45 -1.74
CA ILE A 21 -5.44 3.22 -1.55
C ILE A 21 -5.84 4.58 -1.00
N ASP A 22 -5.19 5.00 0.08
CA ASP A 22 -5.34 6.34 0.60
C ASP A 22 -3.97 6.98 0.88
N GLU A 23 -3.91 8.29 0.79
CA GLU A 23 -2.72 9.09 1.05
C GLU A 23 -2.78 9.66 2.47
N PHE A 24 -1.77 9.38 3.29
CA PHE A 24 -1.71 9.90 4.65
C PHE A 24 -0.30 10.40 5.01
N LYS A 25 -0.22 11.44 5.84
CA LYS A 25 1.05 11.91 6.39
C LYS A 25 1.48 10.99 7.52
N SER A 26 2.62 10.32 7.34
CA SER A 26 3.20 9.50 8.39
C SER A 26 3.81 10.38 9.49
N VAL A 27 3.64 9.98 10.76
CA VAL A 27 4.17 10.71 11.93
C VAL A 27 5.67 10.51 12.15
N LYS A 28 6.33 9.67 11.34
CA LYS A 28 7.77 9.42 11.43
C LYS A 28 8.58 10.51 10.73
N ASN A 29 8.86 11.59 11.45
CA ASN A 29 10.09 12.40 11.40
C ASN A 29 10.73 12.74 10.04
N ILE A 30 9.96 12.91 8.97
CA ILE A 30 10.44 13.57 7.75
C ILE A 30 9.38 14.58 7.33
N ASP A 31 9.73 15.86 7.49
CA ASP A 31 8.89 16.99 7.11
C ASP A 31 8.48 16.85 5.63
N GLY A 32 7.21 16.55 5.37
CA GLY A 32 6.63 16.49 4.02
C GLY A 32 6.58 15.12 3.33
N ALA A 33 7.02 14.02 3.94
CA ALA A 33 6.89 12.69 3.33
C ALA A 33 5.47 12.13 3.54
N VAL A 34 4.75 11.91 2.44
CA VAL A 34 3.38 11.36 2.46
C VAL A 34 3.43 9.90 2.02
N SER A 35 2.76 9.03 2.78
CA SER A 35 2.74 7.58 2.56
C SER A 35 1.39 7.13 2.00
N PHE A 36 1.40 6.04 1.25
CA PHE A 36 0.19 5.33 0.84
C PHE A 36 -0.12 4.19 1.79
N ILE A 37 -1.39 4.07 2.16
CA ILE A 37 -1.93 2.91 2.85
C ILE A 37 -2.76 2.10 1.86
N PHE A 38 -2.50 0.80 1.80
CA PHE A 38 -3.28 -0.18 1.05
C PHE A 38 -4.16 -0.94 2.02
N ALA A 39 -5.45 -1.04 1.71
CA ALA A 39 -6.42 -1.76 2.53
C ALA A 39 -7.33 -2.62 1.67
N ASP A 40 -7.76 -3.75 2.22
CA ASP A 40 -8.83 -4.56 1.68
C ASP A 40 -10.16 -3.88 1.99
N TYR A 41 -10.91 -3.53 0.94
CA TYR A 41 -12.22 -2.88 1.09
C TYR A 41 -13.24 -3.77 1.82
N GLN A 42 -13.23 -5.07 1.54
CA GLN A 42 -14.21 -6.02 2.07
C GLN A 42 -13.84 -6.47 3.47
N ALA A 43 -12.59 -6.88 3.68
CA ALA A 43 -12.14 -7.37 4.97
C ALA A 43 -11.83 -6.23 5.97
N LYS A 44 -11.79 -4.97 5.50
CA LYS A 44 -11.42 -3.77 6.27
C LYS A 44 -10.06 -3.89 6.96
N ASN A 45 -9.15 -4.66 6.35
CA ASN A 45 -7.82 -4.93 6.88
C ASN A 45 -6.77 -4.15 6.08
N ILE A 46 -5.74 -3.67 6.77
CA ILE A 46 -4.58 -3.05 6.12
C ILE A 46 -3.78 -4.16 5.44
N ILE A 47 -3.42 -3.95 4.17
CA ILE A 47 -2.59 -4.84 3.35
C ILE A 47 -1.12 -4.46 3.48
N ASP A 48 -0.81 -3.17 3.33
CA ASP A 48 0.54 -2.62 3.54
C ASP A 48 0.54 -1.08 3.59
N ILE A 49 1.69 -0.52 3.99
CA ILE A 49 1.99 0.90 3.96
C ILE A 49 3.26 1.13 3.13
N VAL A 50 3.16 1.93 2.09
CA VAL A 50 4.28 2.27 1.20
C VAL A 50 4.59 3.75 1.33
N GLU A 51 5.82 4.08 1.73
CA GLU A 51 6.21 5.47 1.99
C GLU A 51 6.43 6.29 0.70
N ASP A 52 6.58 5.64 -0.45
CA ASP A 52 6.88 6.29 -1.73
C ASP A 52 5.70 6.23 -2.69
N ARG A 53 5.18 7.42 -3.02
CA ARG A 53 4.02 7.61 -3.90
C ARG A 53 4.32 7.61 -5.39
N ARG A 54 5.58 7.45 -5.82
CA ARG A 54 5.94 7.44 -7.24
C ARG A 54 5.37 6.21 -7.93
N VAL A 55 4.86 6.37 -9.16
CA VAL A 55 4.31 5.27 -9.98
C VAL A 55 5.32 4.13 -10.16
N ASN A 56 6.60 4.45 -10.29
CA ASN A 56 7.67 3.44 -10.39
C ASN A 56 7.76 2.61 -9.11
N SER A 57 7.67 3.24 -7.94
CA SER A 57 7.72 2.57 -6.65
C SER A 57 6.49 1.69 -6.42
N LEU A 58 5.31 2.14 -6.87
CA LEU A 58 4.09 1.32 -6.89
C LEU A 58 4.22 0.11 -7.81
N THR A 59 4.78 0.31 -9.01
CA THR A 59 4.98 -0.78 -9.96
C THR A 59 5.96 -1.81 -9.41
N GLU A 60 7.05 -1.35 -8.78
CA GLU A 60 7.99 -2.23 -8.10
C GLU A 60 7.32 -2.95 -6.92
N TYR A 61 6.49 -2.27 -6.13
CA TYR A 61 5.73 -2.86 -5.04
C TYR A 61 4.85 -4.02 -5.53
N PHE A 62 4.00 -3.80 -6.54
CA PHE A 62 3.15 -4.85 -7.10
C PHE A 62 3.93 -5.97 -7.79
N SER A 63 5.12 -5.68 -8.33
CA SER A 63 5.98 -6.70 -8.94
C SER A 63 6.43 -7.80 -7.95
N ARG A 64 6.45 -7.50 -6.65
CA ARG A 64 6.84 -8.43 -5.57
C ARG A 64 5.77 -9.49 -5.28
N PHE A 65 4.56 -9.32 -5.79
CA PHE A 65 3.46 -10.26 -5.64
C PHE A 65 3.47 -11.29 -6.78
N SER A 66 3.00 -12.51 -6.49
CA SER A 66 2.84 -13.53 -7.53
C SER A 66 1.88 -13.04 -8.63
N LEU A 67 1.99 -13.64 -9.83
CA LEU A 67 1.08 -13.30 -10.93
C LEU A 67 -0.37 -13.65 -10.58
N GLU A 68 -0.58 -14.77 -9.88
CA GLU A 68 -1.89 -15.20 -9.39
C GLU A 68 -2.49 -14.19 -8.41
N ALA A 69 -1.70 -13.69 -7.46
CA ALA A 69 -2.14 -12.65 -6.53
C ALA A 69 -2.55 -11.37 -7.28
N ARG A 70 -1.75 -10.93 -8.25
CA ARG A 70 -2.05 -9.73 -9.05
C ARG A 70 -3.30 -9.89 -9.90
N ASN A 71 -3.52 -11.07 -10.48
CA ASN A 71 -4.71 -11.35 -11.28
C ASN A 71 -5.99 -11.45 -10.45
N ASN A 72 -5.90 -11.64 -9.13
CA ASN A 72 -7.06 -11.66 -8.25
C ASN A 72 -7.65 -10.26 -8.01
N VAL A 73 -6.84 -9.21 -8.15
CA VAL A 73 -7.28 -7.82 -7.99
C VAL A 73 -8.13 -7.42 -9.18
N LYS A 74 -9.41 -7.12 -8.96
CA LYS A 74 -10.35 -6.63 -9.99
C LYS A 74 -10.53 -5.12 -9.93
N TYR A 75 -10.50 -4.55 -8.74
CA TYR A 75 -10.77 -3.14 -8.52
C TYR A 75 -9.69 -2.52 -7.64
N LEU A 76 -9.18 -1.39 -8.11
CA LEU A 76 -8.24 -0.56 -7.36
C LEU A 76 -8.85 0.83 -7.24
N TYR A 77 -9.18 1.22 -6.02
CA TYR A 77 -9.77 2.51 -5.71
C TYR A 77 -8.76 3.33 -4.94
N GLY A 78 -8.42 4.51 -5.44
CA GLY A 78 -7.38 5.33 -4.82
C GLY A 78 -7.72 6.80 -4.86
N TYR A 79 -7.51 7.49 -3.74
CA TYR A 79 -7.45 8.94 -3.71
C TYR A 79 -6.00 9.36 -3.54
N VAL A 80 -5.49 10.11 -4.52
CA VAL A 80 -4.19 10.77 -4.42
C VAL A 80 -4.47 12.26 -4.35
N PHE A 81 -4.14 12.88 -3.21
CA PHE A 81 -4.13 14.33 -3.13
C PHE A 81 -2.91 14.83 -3.90
N SER A 82 -3.12 15.21 -5.16
CA SER A 82 -2.11 15.95 -5.91
C SER A 82 -2.01 17.36 -5.30
N ILE A 83 -1.21 17.52 -4.25
CA ILE A 83 -0.68 18.84 -3.92
C ILE A 83 0.26 19.23 -5.07
N TYR A 84 -0.22 20.18 -5.88
CA TYR A 84 0.52 20.89 -6.91
C TYR A 84 1.83 21.47 -6.35
#